data_AF-A0A940MCD7-F1
#
_entry.id   AF-A0A940MCD7-F1
#
_cell.length_a   1.000
_cell.length_b   1.000
_cell.length_c   1.000
_cell.angle_alpha   90.00
_cell.angle_beta   90.00
_cell.angle_gamma   90.00
#
_symmetry.space_group_name_H-M   'P 1'
#
loop_
_entity.id
_entity.type
_entity.pdbx_description
1 polymer ?
#
loop_
_entity_poly.entity_id
_entity_poly.type
_entity_poly.pdbx_seq_one_letter_code
_entity_poly.pdbx_strand_id
1 'polypeptide(L)'
;MADQGLSLRHRKCLHMAGPGPVIDIRAVSQATKRGEDLSRPPALPATRKTDIILMHFRGELTISAAAKLAGVSEQSIGNWKRKFISAGREALESASHDGAVHVSDRERQLRKEVHNLKAALGDAFLQLRAIKEATRRDMATRTWNP
;
A
#
# COMPACT_ATOMS: atom_id res chain seq x y z
N MET A 1 -3.91 56.71 49.50
CA MET A 1 -3.54 55.29 49.46
C MET A 1 -3.61 54.84 48.02
N ALA A 2 -2.48 54.40 47.47
CA ALA A 2 -2.25 53.47 46.35
C ALA A 2 -3.18 53.55 45.11
N ASP A 3 -2.74 53.49 43.86
CA ASP A 3 -1.49 53.02 43.30
C ASP A 3 -1.42 53.50 41.84
N GLN A 4 -0.22 53.46 41.31
CA GLN A 4 0.23 53.93 40.02
C GLN A 4 -0.17 52.96 38.89
N GLY A 5 -0.03 53.42 37.63
CA GLY A 5 0.30 52.49 36.54
C GLY A 5 -0.50 52.68 35.26
N LEU A 6 -0.17 53.75 34.52
CA LEU A 6 -0.45 53.84 33.09
C LEU A 6 0.08 52.58 32.39
N SER A 7 -0.84 51.82 31.81
CA SER A 7 -0.60 50.60 31.05
C SER A 7 0.30 50.87 29.85
N LEU A 8 1.51 50.28 29.88
CA LEU A 8 2.46 50.19 28.78
C LEU A 8 1.87 49.42 27.58
N ARG A 9 0.99 50.07 26.82
CA ARG A 9 0.83 49.76 25.39
C ARG A 9 2.02 50.42 24.69
N HIS A 10 3.01 49.65 24.24
CA HIS A 10 3.96 49.95 23.13
C HIS A 10 5.33 49.23 23.17
N ARG A 11 5.51 48.09 23.85
CA ARG A 11 6.81 47.36 23.77
C ARG A 11 6.70 45.83 23.67
N LYS A 12 5.95 45.31 22.71
CA LYS A 12 6.02 43.87 22.40
C LYS A 12 5.76 43.55 20.93
N CYS A 13 6.57 44.15 20.04
CA CYS A 13 6.57 43.83 18.60
C CYS A 13 7.96 43.40 18.08
N LEU A 14 8.90 42.97 18.93
CA LEU A 14 10.11 42.29 18.49
C LEU A 14 10.31 41.03 19.34
N HIS A 15 9.92 39.88 18.80
CA HIS A 15 10.49 38.53 19.00
C HIS A 15 9.49 37.49 18.46
N MET A 16 9.29 37.49 17.15
CA MET A 16 8.66 36.38 16.41
C MET A 16 9.76 35.69 15.60
N ALA A 17 10.52 34.81 16.24
CA ALA A 17 11.36 33.79 15.62
C ALA A 17 11.66 32.71 16.67
N GLY A 18 10.61 31.99 17.08
CA GLY A 18 10.79 30.73 17.80
C GLY A 18 11.46 29.71 16.86
N PRO A 19 12.31 28.81 17.37
CA PRO A 19 12.95 27.80 16.54
C PRO A 19 11.89 26.98 15.81
N GLY A 20 12.08 26.76 14.51
CA GLY A 20 11.24 25.87 13.71
C GLY A 20 11.10 24.50 14.37
N PRO A 21 10.08 23.71 13.98
CA PRO A 21 9.75 22.47 14.69
C PRO A 21 10.93 21.52 14.61
N VAL A 22 11.64 21.36 15.74
CA VAL A 22 12.60 20.29 15.90
C VAL A 22 11.77 19.02 15.94
N ILE A 23 11.90 18.17 14.92
CA ILE A 23 11.26 16.86 14.87
C ILE A 23 11.79 16.07 16.08
N ASP A 24 10.99 15.97 17.13
CA ASP A 24 11.32 15.15 18.28
C ASP A 24 11.10 13.67 17.90
N ILE A 25 12.19 12.99 17.56
CA ILE A 25 12.21 11.57 17.23
C ILE A 25 11.64 10.73 18.39
N ARG A 26 11.70 11.20 19.66
CA ARG A 26 11.04 10.52 20.78
C ARG A 26 9.52 10.69 20.76
N ALA A 27 8.98 11.81 20.28
CA ALA A 27 7.54 12.02 20.13
C ALA A 27 6.95 11.13 19.02
N VAL A 28 7.67 10.95 17.90
CA VAL A 28 7.29 10.00 16.84
C VAL A 28 7.26 8.55 17.37
N SER A 29 8.17 8.20 18.28
CA SER A 29 8.23 6.87 18.92
C SER A 29 7.11 6.63 19.95
N GLN A 30 6.49 7.67 20.50
CA GLN A 30 5.38 7.55 21.46
C GLN A 30 4.00 7.51 20.76
N ALA A 31 3.87 8.13 19.58
CA ALA A 31 2.62 8.12 18.80
C ALA A 31 2.28 6.73 18.21
N THR A 32 3.28 5.88 18.01
CA THR A 32 3.09 4.49 17.54
C THR A 32 2.56 3.53 18.61
N LYS A 33 2.40 3.98 19.87
CA LYS A 33 1.97 3.12 21.00
C LYS A 33 0.45 3.14 21.30
N ARG A 34 -0.38 3.86 20.54
CA ARG A 34 -1.84 3.91 20.78
C ARG A 34 -2.66 3.41 19.59
N GLY A 35 -2.46 2.16 19.22
CA GLY A 35 -3.23 1.46 18.19
C GLY A 35 -2.69 0.05 17.95
N GLU A 36 -2.90 -0.85 18.90
CA GLU A 36 -2.53 -2.26 18.77
C GLU A 36 -3.52 -3.00 17.85
N ASP A 37 -3.11 -3.18 16.60
CA ASP A 37 -3.18 -4.47 15.90
C ASP A 37 -1.95 -4.57 14.97
N LEU A 38 -0.77 -4.74 15.57
CA LEU A 38 0.48 -4.98 14.84
C LEU A 38 1.35 -5.96 15.64
N SER A 39 0.95 -7.23 15.68
CA SER A 39 1.85 -8.35 16.07
C SER A 39 3.07 -8.51 15.14
N ARG A 40 3.30 -7.59 14.20
CA ARG A 40 4.39 -7.65 13.24
C ARG A 40 5.33 -6.46 13.45
N PRO A 41 6.60 -6.69 13.83
CA PRO A 41 7.63 -5.66 13.81
C PRO A 41 7.61 -4.95 12.44
N PRO A 42 7.86 -3.63 12.36
CA PRO A 42 7.84 -2.90 11.10
C PRO A 42 8.78 -3.61 10.13
N ALA A 43 8.17 -4.31 9.16
CA ALA A 43 8.92 -5.11 8.21
C ALA A 43 9.74 -4.13 7.39
N LEU A 44 11.08 -4.18 7.52
CA LEU A 44 11.99 -3.45 6.66
C LEU A 44 11.46 -3.46 5.22
N PRO A 45 11.34 -2.29 4.56
CA PRO A 45 10.74 -2.22 3.24
C PRO A 45 11.53 -3.09 2.28
N ALA A 46 10.84 -3.67 1.29
CA ALA A 46 11.42 -4.64 0.38
C ALA A 46 12.64 -4.08 -0.36
N THR A 47 12.58 -2.80 -0.77
CA THR A 47 13.69 -2.06 -1.40
C THR A 47 14.95 -2.09 -0.54
N ARG A 48 14.83 -1.70 0.74
CA ARG A 48 15.95 -1.71 1.68
C ARG A 48 16.52 -3.13 1.87
N LYS A 49 15.66 -4.15 1.97
CA LYS A 49 16.15 -5.54 2.07
C LYS A 49 16.99 -5.91 0.85
N THR A 50 16.53 -5.56 -0.34
CA THR A 50 17.24 -5.79 -1.60
C THR A 50 18.59 -5.08 -1.63
N ASP A 51 18.64 -3.81 -1.24
CA ASP A 51 19.90 -3.03 -1.24
C ASP A 51 20.98 -3.69 -0.38
N ILE A 52 20.64 -4.11 0.85
CA ILE A 52 21.59 -4.79 1.74
C ILE A 52 22.10 -6.09 1.11
N ILE A 53 21.20 -6.87 0.52
CA ILE A 53 21.56 -8.16 -0.09
C ILE A 53 22.50 -7.93 -1.27
N LEU A 54 22.25 -6.90 -2.09
CA LEU A 54 23.12 -6.52 -3.20
C LEU A 54 24.48 -6.02 -2.72
N MET A 55 24.54 -5.18 -1.67
CA MET A 55 25.81 -4.76 -1.06
C MET A 55 26.60 -5.97 -0.52
N HIS A 56 25.93 -6.95 0.08
CA HIS A 56 26.55 -8.20 0.49
C HIS A 56 27.10 -8.99 -0.70
N PHE A 57 26.35 -9.11 -1.80
CA PHE A 57 26.82 -9.78 -3.02
C PHE A 57 27.98 -9.07 -3.71
N ARG A 58 28.04 -7.73 -3.62
CA ARG A 58 29.17 -6.92 -4.09
C ARG A 58 30.43 -7.08 -3.23
N GLY A 59 30.31 -7.73 -2.05
CA GLY A 59 31.41 -7.88 -1.09
C GLY A 59 31.63 -6.65 -0.20
N GLU A 60 30.76 -5.63 -0.29
CA GLU A 60 30.85 -4.38 0.49
C GLU A 60 30.44 -4.58 1.96
N LEU A 61 29.58 -5.57 2.23
CA LEU A 61 29.08 -5.88 3.58
C LEU A 61 29.20 -7.37 3.89
N THR A 62 29.72 -7.69 5.08
CA THR A 62 29.63 -9.04 5.66
C THR A 62 28.20 -9.31 6.16
N ILE A 63 27.85 -10.59 6.34
CA ILE A 63 26.52 -10.99 6.84
C ILE A 63 26.23 -10.37 8.22
N SER A 64 27.26 -10.31 9.08
CA SER A 64 27.14 -9.72 10.42
C SER A 64 26.95 -8.19 10.36
N ALA A 65 27.68 -7.50 9.48
CA ALA A 65 27.51 -6.06 9.28
C ALA A 65 26.11 -5.74 8.71
N ALA A 66 25.63 -6.55 7.76
CA ALA A 66 24.29 -6.46 7.20
C ALA A 66 23.19 -6.67 8.25
N ALA A 67 23.36 -7.66 9.13
CA ALA A 67 22.44 -7.95 10.23
C ALA A 67 22.34 -6.77 11.22
N LYS A 68 23.49 -6.20 11.62
CA LYS A 68 23.56 -5.02 12.50
C LYS A 68 22.92 -3.80 11.85
N LEU A 69 23.26 -3.51 10.59
CA LEU A 69 22.69 -2.40 9.82
C LEU A 69 21.17 -2.55 9.69
N ALA A 70 20.68 -3.79 9.56
CA ALA A 70 19.26 -4.08 9.44
C ALA A 70 18.51 -4.19 10.78
N GLY A 71 19.19 -4.33 11.92
CA GLY A 71 18.56 -4.64 13.19
C GLY A 71 17.84 -6.00 13.18
N VAL A 72 18.35 -6.97 12.42
CA VAL A 72 17.79 -8.32 12.30
C VAL A 72 18.85 -9.38 12.56
N SER A 73 18.44 -10.63 12.78
CA SER A 73 19.38 -11.75 12.93
C SER A 73 20.10 -12.08 11.62
N GLU A 74 21.31 -12.62 11.71
CA GLU A 74 22.07 -13.11 10.54
C GLU A 74 21.30 -14.19 9.77
N GLN A 75 20.55 -15.03 10.49
CA GLN A 75 19.65 -16.02 9.88
C GLN A 75 18.58 -15.36 8.99
N SER A 76 18.05 -14.20 9.39
CA SER A 76 17.09 -13.45 8.57
C SER A 76 17.72 -12.96 7.26
N ILE A 77 18.96 -12.46 7.31
CA ILE A 77 19.74 -12.08 6.13
C ILE A 77 19.96 -13.29 5.22
N GLY A 78 20.35 -14.45 5.78
CA GLY A 78 20.51 -15.69 5.04
C GLY A 78 19.20 -16.16 4.37
N ASN A 79 18.07 -16.02 5.04
CA ASN A 79 16.76 -16.31 4.48
C ASN A 79 16.39 -15.36 3.33
N TRP A 80 16.69 -14.07 3.44
CA TRP A 80 16.44 -13.13 2.35
C TRP A 80 17.33 -13.42 1.15
N LYS A 81 18.61 -13.73 1.37
CA LYS A 81 19.54 -14.17 0.31
C LYS A 81 19.01 -15.37 -0.45
N ARG A 82 18.53 -16.41 0.26
CA ARG A 82 17.96 -17.61 -0.36
C ARG A 82 16.74 -17.27 -1.21
N LYS A 83 15.81 -16.45 -0.70
CA LYS A 83 14.61 -16.01 -1.43
C LYS A 83 14.95 -15.17 -2.66
N PHE A 84 15.95 -14.31 -2.56
CA PHE A 84 16.41 -13.47 -3.68
C PHE A 84 16.98 -14.34 -4.80
N ILE A 85 17.84 -15.32 -4.48
CA ILE A 85 18.41 -16.24 -5.47
C ILE A 85 17.32 -17.13 -6.09
N SER A 86 16.42 -17.69 -5.28
CA SER A 86 15.35 -18.54 -5.80
C SER A 86 14.41 -17.78 -6.73
N ALA A 87 14.00 -16.58 -6.35
CA ALA A 87 13.15 -15.72 -7.17
C ALA A 87 13.88 -15.23 -8.43
N GLY A 88 15.18 -14.91 -8.32
CA GLY A 88 16.00 -14.55 -9.48
C GLY A 88 16.15 -15.68 -10.47
N ARG A 89 16.33 -16.92 -9.98
CA ARG A 89 16.38 -18.12 -10.83
C ARG A 89 15.05 -18.38 -11.51
N GLU A 90 13.94 -18.33 -10.76
CA GLU A 90 12.58 -18.49 -11.31
C GLU A 90 12.26 -17.42 -12.35
N ALA A 91 12.67 -16.17 -12.12
CA ALA A 91 12.49 -15.07 -13.08
C ALA A 91 13.31 -15.27 -14.37
N LEU A 92 14.50 -15.86 -14.30
CA LEU A 92 15.32 -16.16 -15.47
C LEU A 92 14.81 -17.39 -16.24
N GLU A 93 14.38 -18.44 -15.53
CA GLU A 93 13.78 -19.64 -16.12
C GLU A 93 12.44 -19.30 -16.81
N SER A 94 11.60 -18.49 -16.16
CA SER A 94 10.34 -18.02 -16.76
C SER A 94 10.56 -17.02 -17.90
N ALA A 95 11.56 -16.14 -17.84
CA ALA A 95 11.87 -15.23 -18.94
C ALA A 95 12.31 -15.99 -20.21
N SER A 96 12.85 -17.20 -20.07
CA SER A 96 13.17 -18.08 -21.20
C SER A 96 11.95 -18.77 -21.83
N HIS A 97 10.83 -18.82 -21.12
CA HIS A 97 9.51 -19.24 -21.61
C HIS A 97 8.66 -17.98 -21.86
N ASP A 98 8.87 -17.33 -23.00
CA ASP A 98 7.98 -16.33 -23.58
C ASP A 98 7.48 -15.20 -22.66
N GLY A 99 8.36 -14.28 -22.21
CA GLY A 99 8.07 -12.86 -21.91
C GLY A 99 6.85 -12.50 -21.02
N ALA A 100 6.18 -13.48 -20.43
CA ALA A 100 4.92 -13.33 -19.76
C ALA A 100 5.26 -12.98 -18.31
N VAL A 101 5.19 -11.68 -18.04
CA VAL A 101 5.03 -11.12 -16.70
C VAL A 101 4.26 -12.13 -15.85
N HIS A 102 4.86 -12.59 -14.75
CA HIS A 102 4.26 -13.57 -13.83
C HIS A 102 2.93 -13.03 -13.26
N VAL A 103 1.87 -13.12 -14.05
CA VAL A 103 0.50 -12.98 -13.57
C VAL A 103 0.30 -14.19 -12.69
N SER A 104 0.18 -14.00 -11.39
CA SER A 104 -0.02 -15.11 -10.46
C SER A 104 -1.21 -15.96 -10.91
N ASP A 105 -1.22 -17.28 -10.65
CA ASP A 105 -2.37 -18.12 -11.01
C ASP A 105 -3.67 -17.57 -10.43
N ARG A 106 -3.58 -16.98 -9.24
CA ARG A 106 -4.68 -16.25 -8.60
C ARG A 106 -5.15 -15.07 -9.43
N GLU A 107 -4.24 -14.26 -9.96
CA GLU A 107 -4.59 -13.12 -10.79
C GLU A 107 -5.18 -13.55 -12.15
N ARG A 108 -4.66 -14.64 -12.76
CA ARG A 108 -5.28 -15.25 -13.94
C ARG A 108 -6.72 -15.68 -13.66
N GLN A 109 -6.94 -16.36 -12.53
CA GLN A 109 -8.27 -16.81 -12.11
C GLN A 109 -9.20 -15.61 -11.88
N LEU A 110 -8.74 -14.57 -11.19
CA LEU A 110 -9.50 -13.34 -10.97
C LEU A 110 -9.87 -12.64 -12.28
N ARG A 111 -8.96 -12.59 -13.26
CA ARG A 111 -9.27 -12.01 -14.58
C ARG A 111 -10.36 -12.79 -15.31
N LYS A 112 -10.35 -14.13 -15.22
CA LYS A 112 -11.42 -14.97 -15.76
C LYS A 112 -12.75 -14.71 -15.07
N GLU A 113 -12.75 -14.63 -13.74
CA GLU A 113 -13.96 -14.34 -12.96
C GLU A 113 -14.53 -12.96 -13.32
N VAL A 114 -13.70 -11.92 -13.41
CA VAL A 114 -14.13 -10.57 -13.82
C VAL A 114 -14.73 -10.59 -15.22
N HIS A 115 -14.14 -11.34 -16.15
CA HIS A 115 -14.70 -11.49 -17.49
C HIS A 115 -16.09 -12.15 -17.47
N ASN A 116 -16.23 -13.25 -16.74
CA ASN A 116 -17.51 -13.97 -16.62
C ASN A 116 -18.59 -13.11 -15.95
N LEU A 117 -18.24 -12.38 -14.88
CA LEU A 117 -19.16 -11.49 -14.19
C LEU A 117 -19.63 -10.35 -15.10
N LYS A 118 -18.75 -9.79 -15.93
CA LYS A 118 -19.12 -8.76 -16.91
C LYS A 118 -20.09 -9.29 -17.97
N ALA A 119 -19.86 -10.50 -18.46
CA ALA A 119 -20.76 -11.15 -19.41
C ALA A 119 -22.16 -11.37 -18.80
N ALA A 120 -22.22 -11.98 -17.62
CA ALA A 120 -23.49 -12.23 -16.92
C ALA A 120 -24.26 -10.95 -16.60
N LEU A 121 -23.56 -9.86 -16.23
CA LEU A 121 -24.18 -8.56 -16.02
C LEU A 121 -24.78 -7.98 -17.31
N GLY A 122 -24.08 -8.16 -18.44
CA GLY A 122 -24.58 -7.77 -19.76
C GLY A 122 -25.87 -8.51 -20.12
N ASP A 123 -25.89 -9.83 -19.94
CA ASP A 123 -27.06 -10.66 -20.23
C ASP A 123 -28.25 -10.29 -19.36
N ALA A 124 -28.04 -10.09 -18.05
CA ALA A 124 -29.09 -9.66 -17.13
C ALA A 124 -29.68 -8.29 -17.53
N PHE A 125 -28.84 -7.34 -17.94
CA PHE A 125 -29.30 -6.04 -18.41
C PHE A 125 -30.17 -6.14 -19.67
N LEU A 126 -29.78 -6.99 -20.62
CA LEU A 126 -30.57 -7.26 -21.83
C LEU A 126 -31.92 -7.90 -21.50
N GLN A 127 -31.96 -8.87 -20.57
CA GLN A 127 -33.21 -9.48 -20.11
C GLN A 127 -34.14 -8.46 -19.45
N LEU A 128 -33.62 -7.61 -18.56
CA LEU A 128 -34.40 -6.56 -17.92
C LEU A 128 -35.01 -5.59 -18.95
N ARG A 129 -34.24 -5.24 -19.98
CA ARG A 129 -34.73 -4.39 -21.07
C ARG A 129 -35.83 -5.08 -21.88
N ALA A 130 -35.64 -6.35 -22.22
CA ALA A 130 -36.62 -7.14 -22.95
C ALA A 130 -37.94 -7.27 -22.17
N ILE A 131 -37.87 -7.56 -20.86
CA ILE A 131 -39.03 -7.65 -19.98
C ILE A 131 -39.78 -6.31 -19.94
N LYS A 132 -39.09 -5.19 -19.68
CA LYS A 132 -39.71 -3.87 -19.64
C LYS A 132 -40.47 -3.54 -20.92
N GLU A 133 -39.87 -3.87 -22.06
CA GLU A 133 -40.46 -3.61 -23.36
C GLU A 133 -41.64 -4.56 -23.66
N ALA A 134 -41.56 -5.83 -23.27
CA ALA A 134 -42.67 -6.78 -23.37
C ALA A 134 -43.87 -6.33 -22.50
N THR A 135 -43.62 -5.95 -21.25
CA THR A 135 -44.64 -5.42 -20.35
C THR A 135 -45.27 -4.14 -20.89
N ARG A 136 -44.47 -3.22 -21.45
CA ARG A 136 -44.99 -2.00 -22.09
C ARG A 136 -45.95 -2.33 -23.23
N ARG A 137 -45.59 -3.29 -24.10
CA ARG A 137 -46.45 -3.71 -25.21
C ARG A 137 -47.74 -4.35 -24.73
N ASP A 138 -47.67 -5.27 -23.76
CA ASP A 138 -48.85 -5.91 -23.16
C ASP A 138 -49.82 -4.87 -22.59
N MET A 139 -49.29 -3.88 -21.85
CA MET A 139 -50.10 -2.79 -21.30
C MET A 139 -50.75 -1.96 -22.40
N ALA A 140 -50.01 -1.59 -23.46
CA ALA A 140 -50.57 -0.86 -24.60
C ALA A 140 -51.71 -1.64 -25.29
N THR A 141 -51.54 -2.96 -25.46
CA THR A 141 -52.58 -3.83 -26.04
C THR A 141 -53.79 -4.04 -25.12
N ARG A 142 -53.61 -4.00 -23.79
CA ARG A 142 -54.73 -4.07 -22.83
C ARG A 142 -55.50 -2.75 -22.74
N THR A 143 -54.83 -1.62 -22.92
CA THR A 143 -55.46 -0.29 -22.88
C THR A 143 -56.15 0.11 -24.19
N TRP A 144 -55.85 -0.57 -25.31
CA TRP A 144 -56.54 -0.39 -26.58
C TRP A 144 -57.59 -1.49 -26.76
N ASN A 145 -58.82 -1.20 -26.33
CA ASN A 145 -60.02 -1.94 -26.71
C ASN A 145 -61.00 -0.92 -27.32
N PRO A 146 -61.18 -0.87 -28.64
CA PRO A 146 -62.01 0.13 -29.31
C PRO A 146 -63.51 -0.02 -29.01
#